data_AF-A0A9D2A685-F1
#
_entry.id   AF-A0A9D2A685-F1
#
_cell.length_a   1.000
_cell.length_b   1.000
_cell.length_c   1.000
_cell.angle_alpha   90.00
_cell.angle_beta   90.00
_cell.angle_gamma   90.00
#
_symmetry.space_group_name_H-M   'P 1'
#
loop_
_entity.id
_entity.type
_entity.pdbx_description
1 polymer ?
#
loop_
_entity_poly.entity_id
_entity_poly.type
_entity_poly.pdbx_seq_one_letter_code
_entity_poly.pdbx_strand_id
1 'polypeptide(L)'
;MSDAADEKLWFAMSAPYQNELRVQKILDRDSIESFIPMAYKVVVRHGKKRRAWLPAVSNLVFVHTTRAIIQETKKYIPFLQYLTRLDGGRNVPIIVPDVQMNQFITVCRSNEEKLVYLTGDELNRLGKGRRVRILGGTFDGVEGTFVRVKGCRNKRVVVQVQGLVAVVLAEVLPDLIEVID
;
A
#
# COMPACT_ATOMS: atom_id res chain seq x y z
N MET A 1 5.67 -30.84 -11.48
CA MET A 1 4.50 -29.95 -11.30
C MET A 1 3.99 -30.12 -9.87
N SER A 2 4.44 -29.30 -8.91
CA SER A 2 3.75 -29.02 -7.62
C SER A 2 4.67 -28.29 -6.64
N ASP A 3 4.80 -26.95 -6.73
CA ASP A 3 5.36 -26.12 -5.64
C ASP A 3 4.60 -24.77 -5.45
N ALA A 4 3.50 -24.57 -6.18
CA ALA A 4 2.70 -23.33 -6.07
C ALA A 4 1.90 -23.20 -4.76
N ALA A 5 1.87 -24.25 -3.92
CA ALA A 5 1.15 -24.24 -2.66
C ALA A 5 1.93 -23.58 -1.51
N ASP A 6 3.25 -23.50 -1.63
CA ASP A 6 4.15 -23.03 -0.56
C ASP A 6 4.80 -21.67 -0.87
N GLU A 7 4.47 -21.08 -2.02
CA GLU A 7 4.89 -19.73 -2.36
C GLU A 7 4.17 -18.72 -1.45
N LYS A 8 4.96 -17.85 -0.80
CA LYS A 8 4.43 -16.72 -0.05
C LYS A 8 4.01 -15.63 -1.03
N LEU A 9 2.84 -15.05 -0.76
CA LEU A 9 2.23 -14.01 -1.57
C LEU A 9 1.76 -12.87 -0.67
N TRP A 10 1.76 -11.64 -1.19
CA TRP A 10 1.14 -10.51 -0.52
C TRP A 10 -0.35 -10.45 -0.81
N PHE A 11 -1.16 -10.86 0.16
CA PHE A 11 -2.62 -10.73 0.12
C PHE A 11 -3.05 -9.35 0.62
N ALA A 12 -3.89 -8.67 -0.15
CA ALA A 12 -4.58 -7.50 0.34
C ALA A 12 -5.87 -7.90 1.09
N MET A 13 -5.97 -7.50 2.34
CA MET A 13 -7.03 -7.90 3.25
C MET A 13 -7.82 -6.70 3.77
N SER A 14 -9.13 -6.92 3.91
CA SER A 14 -10.13 -6.04 4.50
C SER A 14 -10.19 -6.30 6.00
N ALA A 15 -9.88 -5.29 6.81
CA ALA A 15 -9.97 -5.29 8.27
C ALA A 15 -10.92 -4.17 8.75
N PRO A 16 -12.24 -4.41 8.78
CA PRO A 16 -13.25 -3.36 8.94
C PRO A 16 -13.24 -2.75 10.34
N TYR A 17 -13.82 -1.55 10.48
CA TYR A 17 -13.98 -0.84 11.76
C TYR A 17 -12.66 -0.51 12.47
N GLN A 18 -11.64 -0.10 11.71
CA GLN A 18 -10.31 0.27 12.25
C GLN A 18 -9.62 -0.86 13.01
N ASN A 19 -9.87 -2.11 12.60
CA ASN A 19 -9.26 -3.29 13.21
C ASN A 19 -7.86 -3.59 12.65
N GLU A 20 -7.28 -2.76 11.78
CA GLU A 20 -6.00 -3.04 11.11
C GLU A 20 -4.90 -3.35 12.14
N LEU A 21 -4.73 -2.47 13.14
CA LEU A 21 -3.73 -2.66 14.19
C LEU A 21 -4.03 -3.87 15.11
N ARG A 22 -5.31 -4.24 15.26
CA ARG A 22 -5.70 -5.45 16.00
C ARG A 22 -5.34 -6.70 15.22
N VAL A 23 -5.58 -6.69 13.91
CA VAL A 23 -5.19 -7.78 13.00
C VAL A 23 -3.68 -7.95 13.03
N GLN A 24 -2.91 -6.86 12.86
CA GLN A 24 -1.45 -6.91 12.89
C GLN A 24 -0.92 -7.56 14.17
N LYS A 25 -1.42 -7.17 15.35
CA LYS A 25 -1.02 -7.82 16.62
C LYS A 25 -1.27 -9.32 16.68
N ILE A 26 -2.36 -9.80 16.07
CA ILE A 26 -2.67 -11.23 16.01
C ILE A 26 -1.72 -11.92 15.04
N LEU A 27 -1.49 -11.33 13.87
CA LEU A 27 -0.55 -11.85 12.86
C LEU A 27 0.89 -11.90 13.40
N ASP A 28 1.34 -10.87 14.11
CA ASP A 28 2.67 -10.80 14.72
C ASP A 28 2.89 -11.94 15.73
N ARG A 29 1.89 -12.25 16.55
CA ARG A 29 1.93 -13.38 17.49
C ARG A 29 2.08 -14.72 16.76
N ASP A 30 1.44 -14.83 15.60
CA ASP A 30 1.46 -16.03 14.77
C ASP A 30 2.68 -16.03 13.81
N SER A 31 3.60 -15.05 13.94
CA SER A 31 4.79 -14.85 13.08
C SER A 31 4.45 -14.72 11.59
N ILE A 32 3.29 -14.15 11.29
CA ILE A 32 2.83 -13.86 9.93
C ILE A 32 3.19 -12.41 9.60
N GLU A 33 4.00 -12.23 8.56
CA GLU A 33 4.40 -10.90 8.11
C GLU A 33 3.19 -10.11 7.61
N SER A 34 3.09 -8.85 8.04
CA SER A 34 2.03 -7.95 7.60
C SER A 34 2.52 -6.51 7.51
N PHE A 35 1.88 -5.74 6.63
CA PHE A 35 2.17 -4.33 6.43
C PHE A 35 0.88 -3.52 6.41
N ILE A 36 0.86 -2.45 7.21
CA ILE A 36 -0.20 -1.44 7.23
C ILE A 36 0.45 -0.11 6.85
N PRO A 37 0.01 0.56 5.77
CA PRO A 37 0.50 1.90 5.49
C PRO A 37 0.03 2.85 6.61
N MET A 38 0.98 3.53 7.24
CA MET A 38 0.72 4.42 8.37
C MET A 38 1.04 5.88 8.00
N ALA A 39 0.34 6.82 8.62
CA ALA A 39 0.56 8.26 8.43
C ALA A 39 0.23 9.06 9.69
N TYR A 40 0.86 10.22 9.83
CA TYR A 40 0.44 11.21 10.83
C TYR A 40 -0.86 11.89 10.38
N LYS A 41 -1.93 11.70 11.15
CA LYS A 41 -3.21 12.39 10.96
C LYS A 41 -3.46 13.36 12.11
N VAL A 42 -4.08 14.50 11.83
CA VAL A 42 -4.55 15.42 12.87
C VAL A 42 -5.90 14.92 13.37
N VAL A 43 -5.97 14.56 14.65
CA VAL A 43 -7.19 14.13 15.32
C VAL A 43 -7.58 15.15 16.40
N VAL A 44 -8.88 15.30 16.63
CA VAL A 44 -9.39 16.12 17.74
C VAL A 44 -9.68 15.20 18.90
N ARG A 45 -8.99 15.39 20.03
CA ARG A 45 -9.29 14.71 21.30
C ARG A 45 -9.50 15.75 22.39
N HIS A 46 -10.65 15.67 23.07
CA HIS A 46 -11.05 16.64 24.10
C HIS A 46 -10.94 18.09 23.63
N GLY A 47 -11.42 18.39 22.42
CA GLY A 47 -11.38 19.72 21.83
C GLY A 47 -9.99 20.21 21.37
N LYS A 48 -8.92 19.43 21.59
CA LYS A 48 -7.55 19.80 21.19
C LYS A 48 -7.11 18.99 19.97
N LYS A 49 -6.58 19.67 18.95
CA LYS A 49 -5.94 19.04 17.79
C LYS A 49 -4.61 18.43 18.23
N ARG A 50 -4.41 17.15 17.89
CA ARG A 50 -3.15 16.42 18.13
C ARG A 50 -2.79 15.62 16.89
N ARG A 51 -1.49 15.51 16.60
CA ARG A 51 -0.99 14.54 15.61
C ARG A 51 -1.05 13.13 16.22
N ALA A 52 -1.58 12.18 15.48
CA ALA A 52 -1.61 10.77 15.85
C ALA A 52 -1.08 9.91 14.69
N TRP A 53 -0.31 8.89 15.02
CA TRP A 53 0.17 7.88 14.06
C TRP A 53 -0.91 6.82 13.88
N LEU A 54 -1.54 6.79 12.71
CA LEU A 54 -2.73 5.98 12.43
C LEU A 54 -2.65 5.34 11.04
N PRO A 55 -3.41 4.26 10.78
CA PRO A 55 -3.55 3.71 9.44
C PRO A 55 -3.88 4.79 8.42
N ALA A 56 -3.07 4.89 7.37
CA ALA A 56 -3.20 5.86 6.31
C ALA A 56 -4.46 5.59 5.47
N VAL A 57 -4.70 4.32 5.17
CA VAL A 57 -5.89 3.82 4.48
C VAL A 57 -6.69 2.97 5.45
N SER A 58 -7.97 3.28 5.61
CA SER A 58 -8.87 2.47 6.43
C SER A 58 -9.19 1.14 5.74
N ASN A 59 -9.42 0.10 6.53
CA ASN A 59 -9.84 -1.22 6.09
C ASN A 59 -8.82 -1.91 5.17
N LEU A 60 -7.52 -1.66 5.36
CA LEU A 60 -6.47 -2.24 4.51
C LEU A 60 -5.31 -2.79 5.36
N VAL A 61 -5.02 -4.09 5.19
CA VAL A 61 -3.84 -4.78 5.71
C VAL A 61 -3.26 -5.62 4.60
N PHE A 62 -1.96 -5.52 4.36
CA PHE A 62 -1.24 -6.45 3.49
C PHE A 62 -0.67 -7.58 4.33
N VAL A 63 -0.84 -8.83 3.92
CA VAL A 63 -0.39 -10.02 4.66
C VAL A 63 0.47 -10.88 3.74
N HIS A 64 1.70 -11.18 4.15
CA HIS A 64 2.65 -11.96 3.38
C HIS A 64 2.76 -13.38 3.93
N THR A 65 2.10 -14.32 3.26
CA THR A 65 2.02 -15.71 3.72
C THR A 65 1.61 -16.65 2.58
N THR A 66 1.42 -17.95 2.85
CA THR A 66 0.91 -18.91 1.87
C THR A 66 -0.63 -18.93 1.87
N ARG A 67 -1.23 -19.43 0.79
CA ARG A 67 -2.70 -19.57 0.67
C ARG A 67 -3.30 -20.41 1.80
N ALA A 68 -2.62 -21.47 2.21
CA ALA A 68 -3.07 -22.35 3.28
C ALA A 68 -3.12 -21.60 4.62
N ILE A 69 -2.04 -20.89 4.97
CA ILE A 69 -1.96 -20.17 6.24
C ILE A 69 -3.01 -19.07 6.32
N ILE A 70 -3.15 -18.22 5.29
CA ILE A 70 -4.16 -17.14 5.34
C ILE A 70 -5.58 -17.69 5.44
N GLN A 71 -5.88 -18.84 4.82
CA GLN A 71 -7.19 -19.48 4.95
C GLN A 71 -7.46 -19.96 6.37
N GLU A 72 -6.46 -20.53 7.05
CA GLU A 72 -6.57 -20.89 8.47
C GLU A 72 -6.69 -19.66 9.36
N THR A 73 -5.91 -18.61 9.10
CA THR A 73 -5.98 -17.34 9.82
C THR A 73 -7.38 -16.74 9.83
N LYS A 74 -8.06 -16.79 8.69
CA LYS A 74 -9.45 -16.29 8.56
C LYS A 74 -10.45 -17.05 9.44
N LYS A 75 -10.19 -18.31 9.83
CA LYS A 75 -11.12 -19.09 10.66
C LYS A 75 -11.22 -18.51 12.08
N TYR A 76 -10.13 -17.98 12.62
CA TYR A 76 -10.10 -17.39 13.96
C TYR A 76 -10.04 -15.85 13.96
N ILE A 77 -9.89 -15.21 12.79
CA ILE A 77 -10.10 -13.76 12.60
C ILE A 77 -11.26 -13.55 11.60
N PRO A 78 -12.53 -13.78 12.00
CA PRO A 78 -13.66 -13.89 11.07
C PRO A 78 -13.97 -12.61 10.29
N PHE A 79 -13.56 -11.45 10.82
CA PHE A 79 -13.73 -10.15 10.15
C PHE A 79 -12.62 -9.83 9.15
N LEU A 80 -11.54 -10.62 9.08
CA LEU A 80 -10.48 -10.45 8.10
C LEU A 80 -10.88 -11.13 6.78
N GLN A 81 -11.12 -10.33 5.74
CA GLN A 81 -11.59 -10.83 4.45
C GLN A 81 -10.67 -10.43 3.31
N TYR A 82 -10.71 -11.13 2.19
CA TYR A 82 -9.94 -10.72 1.01
C TYR A 82 -10.51 -9.42 0.45
N LEU A 83 -9.64 -8.48 0.11
CA LEU A 83 -9.98 -7.50 -0.90
C LEU A 83 -9.95 -8.21 -2.25
N THR A 84 -11.01 -8.03 -3.03
CA THR A 84 -11.20 -8.75 -4.29
C THR A 84 -11.34 -7.79 -5.46
N ARG A 85 -10.96 -8.27 -6.65
CA ARG A 85 -11.20 -7.60 -7.93
C ARG A 85 -12.02 -8.52 -8.81
N LEU A 86 -12.78 -7.94 -9.74
CA LEU A 86 -13.51 -8.70 -10.75
C LEU A 86 -12.53 -9.16 -11.83
N ASP A 87 -12.50 -10.46 -12.09
CA ASP A 87 -11.72 -11.09 -13.15
C ASP A 87 -12.57 -12.19 -13.80
N GLY A 88 -12.83 -12.05 -15.10
CA GLY A 88 -13.69 -12.99 -15.85
C GLY A 88 -15.08 -13.22 -15.23
N GLY A 89 -15.68 -12.18 -14.60
CA GLY A 89 -16.97 -12.28 -13.93
C GLY A 89 -16.93 -12.92 -12.53
N ARG A 90 -15.74 -13.21 -11.98
CA ARG A 90 -15.56 -13.76 -10.64
C ARG A 90 -14.76 -12.80 -9.77
N ASN A 91 -15.12 -12.70 -8.49
CA ASN A 91 -14.34 -11.95 -7.52
C ASN A 91 -13.14 -12.80 -7.08
N VAL A 92 -11.94 -12.36 -7.46
CA VAL A 92 -10.68 -13.03 -7.10
C VAL A 92 -9.91 -12.20 -6.08
N PRO A 93 -9.21 -12.82 -5.10
CA PRO A 93 -8.35 -12.10 -4.17
C PRO A 93 -7.32 -11.23 -4.89
N ILE A 94 -7.07 -10.03 -4.38
CA ILE A 94 -6.01 -9.16 -4.88
C ILE A 94 -4.69 -9.62 -4.27
N ILE A 95 -3.78 -10.04 -5.15
CA ILE A 95 -2.40 -10.41 -4.82
C ILE A 95 -1.48 -9.32 -5.34
N VAL A 96 -0.61 -8.80 -4.49
CA VAL A 96 0.38 -7.78 -4.85
C VAL A 96 1.70 -8.50 -5.18
N PRO A 97 2.33 -8.24 -6.34
CA PRO A 97 3.64 -8.80 -6.65
C PRO A 97 4.71 -8.29 -5.66
N ASP A 98 5.67 -9.14 -5.29
CA ASP A 98 6.72 -8.80 -4.32
C ASP A 98 7.49 -7.53 -4.69
N VAL A 99 7.88 -7.38 -5.95
CA VAL A 99 8.60 -6.19 -6.43
C VAL A 99 7.78 -4.92 -6.17
N GLN A 100 6.49 -4.93 -6.50
CA GLN A 100 5.60 -3.79 -6.27
C GLN A 100 5.41 -3.52 -4.78
N MET A 101 5.23 -4.57 -3.97
CA MET A 101 5.03 -4.42 -2.53
C MET A 101 6.29 -3.91 -1.83
N ASN A 102 7.46 -4.41 -2.20
CA ASN A 102 8.75 -3.97 -1.66
C ASN A 102 9.02 -2.50 -1.99
N GLN A 103 8.77 -2.08 -3.23
CA GLN A 103 8.85 -0.66 -3.60
C GLN A 103 7.89 0.21 -2.77
N PHE A 104 6.65 -0.24 -2.59
CA PHE A 104 5.65 0.47 -1.80
C PHE A 104 6.07 0.60 -0.32
N ILE A 105 6.54 -0.49 0.30
CA ILE A 105 7.02 -0.51 1.70
C ILE A 105 8.23 0.41 1.86
N THR A 106 9.19 0.36 0.94
CA THR A 106 10.38 1.23 0.97
C THR A 106 10.00 2.70 0.96
N VAL A 107 9.06 3.08 0.09
CA VAL A 107 8.55 4.47 0.07
C VAL A 107 7.85 4.82 1.38
N CYS A 108 7.01 3.93 1.91
CA CYS A 108 6.30 4.17 3.16
C CYS A 108 7.23 4.37 4.36
N ARG A 109 8.32 3.60 4.47
CA ARG A 109 9.26 3.64 5.60
C ARG A 109 10.23 4.83 5.54
N SER A 110 10.56 5.31 4.35
CA SER A 110 11.62 6.32 4.17
C SER A 110 11.21 7.76 4.46
N ASN A 111 9.92 8.10 4.48
CA ASN A 111 9.50 9.50 4.46
C ASN A 111 8.19 9.78 5.23
N GLU A 112 8.00 9.12 6.37
CA GLU A 112 6.77 9.10 7.19
C GLU A 112 6.11 10.48 7.45
N GLU A 113 6.86 11.58 7.39
CA GLU A 113 6.34 12.94 7.60
C GLU A 113 5.79 13.64 6.36
N LYS A 114 6.20 13.25 5.14
CA LYS A 114 5.83 13.93 3.88
C LYS A 114 4.95 13.10 2.94
N LEU A 115 4.58 11.87 3.33
CA LEU A 115 3.76 11.01 2.47
C LEU A 115 2.32 11.48 2.41
N VAL A 116 1.79 11.55 1.19
CA VAL A 116 0.35 11.68 0.94
C VAL A 116 -0.11 10.36 0.35
N TYR A 117 -1.03 9.68 1.04
CA TYR A 117 -1.66 8.46 0.55
C TYR A 117 -2.94 8.82 -0.19
N LEU A 118 -3.14 8.20 -1.34
CA LEU A 118 -4.33 8.34 -2.16
C LEU A 118 -5.02 7.00 -2.27
N THR A 119 -6.33 6.99 -2.05
CA THR A 119 -7.17 5.82 -2.25
C THR A 119 -7.38 5.54 -3.73
N GLY A 120 -7.83 4.32 -4.08
CA GLY A 120 -8.12 3.94 -5.46
C GLY A 120 -9.06 4.92 -6.19
N ASP A 121 -10.07 5.43 -5.49
CA ASP A 121 -11.04 6.40 -6.06
C ASP A 121 -10.42 7.76 -6.36
N GLU A 122 -9.50 8.24 -5.50
CA GLU A 122 -8.77 9.49 -5.72
C GLU A 122 -7.75 9.35 -6.85
N LEU A 123 -7.16 8.16 -6.98
CA LEU A 123 -6.22 7.86 -8.05
C LEU A 123 -6.89 7.83 -9.42
N ASN A 124 -8.11 7.30 -9.52
CA ASN A 124 -8.90 7.34 -10.76
C ASN A 124 -9.19 8.77 -11.24
N ARG A 125 -9.10 9.77 -10.34
CA ARG A 125 -9.26 11.20 -10.67
C ARG A 125 -7.94 11.88 -11.06
N LEU A 126 -6.79 11.26 -10.76
CA LEU A 126 -5.50 11.73 -11.26
C LEU A 126 -5.34 11.29 -12.71
N GLY A 127 -5.26 12.26 -13.63
CA GLY A 127 -5.14 11.99 -15.07
C GLY A 127 -3.97 11.07 -15.41
N LYS A 128 -4.05 10.42 -16.58
CA LYS A 128 -3.01 9.50 -17.10
C LYS A 128 -1.62 10.14 -17.02
N GLY A 129 -0.80 9.69 -16.07
CA GLY A 129 0.60 10.07 -15.96
C GLY A 129 1.50 9.22 -16.86
N ARG A 130 2.81 9.48 -16.83
CA ARG A 130 3.81 8.61 -17.50
C ARG A 130 4.40 7.63 -16.49
N ARG A 131 4.65 6.39 -16.90
CA ARG A 131 5.44 5.44 -16.12
C ARG A 131 6.88 5.94 -16.03
N VAL A 132 7.44 5.88 -14.83
CA VAL A 132 8.81 6.35 -14.54
C VAL A 132 9.49 5.42 -13.54
N ARG A 133 10.82 5.38 -13.59
CA ARG A 133 11.70 4.79 -12.59
C ARG A 133 12.58 5.87 -11.97
N ILE A 134 12.78 5.82 -10.65
CA ILE A 134 13.71 6.71 -9.97
C ILE A 134 15.11 6.12 -10.03
N LEU A 135 16.10 6.95 -10.35
CA LEU A 135 17.52 6.61 -10.43
C LEU A 135 18.27 7.25 -9.26
N GLY A 136 19.09 6.49 -8.53
CA GLY A 136 19.92 6.96 -7.43
C GLY A 136 19.16 7.45 -6.18
N GLY A 137 19.92 7.72 -5.12
CA GLY A 137 19.39 8.15 -3.82
C GLY A 137 18.61 7.05 -3.09
N THR A 138 17.80 7.45 -2.11
CA THR A 138 17.03 6.52 -1.24
C THR A 138 15.96 5.73 -1.99
N PHE A 139 15.59 6.15 -3.20
CA PHE A 139 14.48 5.59 -3.99
C PHE A 139 14.94 4.94 -5.29
N ASP A 140 16.23 4.65 -5.43
CA ASP A 140 16.77 4.03 -6.63
C ASP A 140 16.02 2.74 -6.99
N GLY A 141 15.64 2.61 -8.26
CA GLY A 141 14.89 1.47 -8.79
C GLY A 141 13.38 1.47 -8.47
N VAL A 142 12.85 2.45 -7.74
CA VAL A 142 11.40 2.56 -7.48
C VAL A 142 10.67 2.99 -8.74
N GLU A 143 9.69 2.20 -9.17
CA GLU A 143 8.82 2.52 -10.30
C GLU A 143 7.50 3.15 -9.84
N GLY A 144 6.98 4.06 -10.65
CA GLY A 144 5.71 4.72 -10.37
C GLY A 144 5.14 5.46 -11.57
N THR A 145 4.07 6.20 -11.32
CA THR A 145 3.44 7.08 -12.30
C THR A 145 3.77 8.51 -11.94
N PHE A 146 4.38 9.22 -12.89
CA PHE A 146 4.64 10.64 -12.80
C PHE A 146 3.34 11.43 -12.95
N VAL A 147 2.98 12.21 -11.93
CA VAL A 147 1.77 13.04 -11.96
C VAL A 147 2.13 14.51 -11.74
N ARG A 148 1.71 15.35 -12.69
CA ARG A 148 1.86 16.80 -12.57
C ARG A 148 0.73 17.36 -11.72
N VAL A 149 1.03 17.77 -10.49
CA VAL A 149 0.07 18.46 -9.62
C VAL A 149 -0.03 19.93 -10.07
N LYS A 150 -1.23 20.37 -10.49
CA LYS A 150 -1.48 21.78 -10.84
C LYS A 150 -1.16 22.69 -9.64
N GLY A 151 -0.39 23.76 -9.87
CA GLY A 151 -0.06 24.76 -8.84
C GLY A 151 1.19 24.49 -8.00
N CYS A 152 1.79 23.29 -8.07
CA CYS A 152 3.09 23.01 -7.45
C CYS A 152 4.21 23.04 -8.51
N ARG A 153 5.33 23.72 -8.23
CA ARG A 153 6.57 23.59 -9.03
C ARG A 153 7.21 22.21 -8.89
N ASN A 154 6.99 21.54 -7.76
CA ASN A 154 7.63 20.27 -7.45
C ASN A 154 6.89 19.12 -8.12
N LYS A 155 7.64 18.33 -8.88
CA LYS A 155 7.20 17.12 -9.58
C LYS A 155 7.04 15.99 -8.54
N ARG A 156 5.96 15.20 -8.64
CA ARG A 156 5.67 14.10 -7.70
C ARG A 156 5.61 12.77 -8.44
N VAL A 157 6.16 11.73 -7.81
CA VAL A 157 6.09 10.35 -8.29
C VAL A 157 5.09 9.60 -7.42
N VAL A 158 4.13 8.92 -8.05
CA VAL A 158 3.09 8.16 -7.38
C VAL A 158 3.43 6.68 -7.50
N VAL A 159 3.70 6.02 -6.38
CA VAL A 159 3.92 4.56 -6.34
C VAL A 159 2.60 3.91 -5.98
N GLN A 160 2.10 3.06 -6.87
CA GLN A 160 0.77 2.50 -6.79
C GLN A 160 0.83 1.00 -6.53
N VAL A 161 0.01 0.55 -5.58
CA VAL A 161 -0.48 -0.84 -5.50
C VAL A 161 -1.84 -0.87 -6.19
N GLN A 162 -1.89 -1.51 -7.36
CA GLN A 162 -2.99 -1.33 -8.33
C GLN A 162 -4.36 -1.64 -7.71
N GLY A 163 -5.31 -0.69 -7.84
CA GLY A 163 -6.69 -0.82 -7.37
C GLY A 163 -6.89 -0.69 -5.85
N LEU A 164 -5.82 -0.53 -5.06
CA LEU A 164 -5.89 -0.51 -3.60
C LEU A 164 -5.50 0.85 -3.01
N VAL A 165 -4.25 1.24 -3.24
CA VAL A 165 -3.65 2.42 -2.63
C VAL A 165 -2.52 2.93 -3.50
N ALA A 166 -2.31 4.23 -3.50
CA ALA A 166 -1.09 4.83 -3.99
C ALA A 166 -0.46 5.71 -2.90
N VAL A 167 0.86 5.75 -2.88
CA VAL A 167 1.64 6.67 -2.05
C VAL A 167 2.32 7.69 -2.95
N VAL A 168 2.17 8.96 -2.63
CA VAL A 168 2.76 10.06 -3.38
C VAL A 168 4.09 10.45 -2.73
N LEU A 169 5.16 10.33 -3.49
CA LEU A 169 6.45 10.89 -3.14
C LEU A 169 6.48 12.38 -3.52
N ALA A 170 6.70 13.24 -2.53
CA ALA A 170 6.57 14.69 -2.70
C ALA A 170 7.74 15.37 -3.43
N GLU A 171 8.96 14.80 -3.37
CA GLU A 171 10.19 15.45 -3.84
C GLU A 171 11.12 14.42 -4.50
N VAL A 172 11.07 14.30 -5.83
CA VAL A 172 12.12 13.63 -6.62
C VAL A 172 12.79 14.68 -7.50
N LEU A 173 14.12 14.72 -7.52
CA LEU A 173 14.87 15.58 -8.43
C LEU A 173 14.60 15.13 -9.87
N PRO A 174 14.28 16.04 -10.80
CA PRO A 174 13.95 15.68 -12.18
C PRO A 174 15.00 14.81 -12.89
N ASP A 175 16.28 15.03 -12.57
CA ASP A 175 17.43 14.36 -13.19
C ASP A 175 17.58 12.90 -12.73
N LEU A 176 16.90 12.54 -11.65
CA LEU A 176 16.83 11.20 -11.08
C LEU A 176 15.60 10.43 -11.59
N ILE A 177 14.98 10.85 -12.69
CA ILE A 177 13.76 10.22 -13.23
C ILE A 177 14.03 9.71 -14.64
N GLU A 178 13.92 8.40 -14.81
CA GLU A 178 13.90 7.71 -16.10
C GLU A 178 12.45 7.46 -16.52
N VAL A 179 12.08 7.81 -17.76
CA VAL A 179 10.77 7.44 -18.33
C VAL A 179 10.89 6.03 -18.86
N ILE A 180 9.95 5.17 -18.47
CA ILE A 180 9.87 3.78 -18.91
C ILE A 180 8.56 3.57 -19.67
N ASP A 181 8.58 2.76 -20.72
CA ASP A 181 7.39 2.41 -21.52
C ASP A 181 6.55 1.30 -20.84
#